data_AF-A0A920F525-F1
#
_entry.id   AF-A0A920F525-F1
#
_cell.length_a   1.000
_cell.length_b   1.000
_cell.length_c   1.000
_cell.angle_alpha   90.00
_cell.angle_beta   90.00
_cell.angle_gamma   90.00
#
_symmetry.space_group_name_H-M   'P 1'
#
loop_
_entity.id
_entity.type
_entity.pdbx_description
1 polymer ?
#
loop_
_entity_poly.entity_id
_entity_poly.type
_entity_poly.pdbx_seq_one_letter_code
_entity_poly.pdbx_strand_id
1 'polypeptide(L)'
;MTETMNVNAAGQYPTGFKSGSFYKSRQHPVGLETTIFGVSDALGYSGIDWDVDIKPFVDPSRVGVFSGPAIGQLDFLGMGGLMQSRLKGKRASSKHLSMSLLEMSADFINAYILGSVGVTGANAGACATFLYNLDLLVNGIKENRLDIGIAGSAEAPITAEVTDGFVATTGIADDKKILAMQERNNDQSDIDYTRACRPFGDNAGLILGEAAQFVLVSSLEKAIELGLEIYALVPSIKINADGIKKSISSPGIGNYITMASAVNESKNFSDNLNKSFVIAHGTGTFQNRSTESHVLSSVANGMNLKDWKITGLKGLLGHTMGPAAGDELMTAIGFWKHGFVPGINTTEALAEDVYKDNLDFLLENKELDKDSIDSIYLNAKGFGGNNASAGIISPIKAMDLAKKEFSASDLKNYEYKKEKVLETSEKYQNDCRKGEYKVIYRFNEEVLEGLDDIEISDQGIQLKGFPHPIKFN
;
A
#
# COMPACT_ATOMS: atom_id res chain seq x y z
N MET A 1 -4.89 -35.58 -1.53
CA MET A 1 -5.29 -34.31 -0.92
C MET A 1 -6.36 -34.63 0.10
N THR A 2 -6.16 -34.23 1.36
CA THR A 2 -7.23 -34.25 2.36
C THR A 2 -8.28 -33.22 1.97
N GLU A 3 -9.56 -33.46 2.24
CA GLU A 3 -10.64 -32.49 1.94
C GLU A 3 -10.50 -31.18 2.76
N THR A 4 -9.73 -31.20 3.85
CA THR A 4 -9.55 -30.08 4.78
C THR A 4 -8.09 -29.62 4.78
N MET A 5 -7.88 -28.30 4.64
CA MET A 5 -6.54 -27.66 4.64
C MET A 5 -6.01 -27.35 6.06
N ASN A 6 -6.87 -27.31 7.08
CA ASN A 6 -6.55 -26.93 8.46
C ASN A 6 -5.83 -25.58 8.58
N VAL A 7 -6.25 -24.61 7.75
CA VAL A 7 -5.87 -23.20 7.86
C VAL A 7 -7.14 -22.43 8.21
N ASN A 8 -7.26 -22.02 9.47
CA ASN A 8 -8.50 -21.44 10.02
C ASN A 8 -8.36 -19.97 10.47
N ALA A 9 -7.25 -19.32 10.17
CA ALA A 9 -7.03 -17.91 10.46
C ALA A 9 -6.69 -17.10 9.19
N ALA A 10 -7.30 -15.92 9.09
CA ALA A 10 -7.01 -14.90 8.08
C ALA A 10 -7.37 -13.51 8.61
N GLY A 11 -6.60 -12.50 8.21
CA GLY A 11 -6.93 -11.09 8.42
C GLY A 11 -8.01 -10.66 7.44
N GLN A 12 -9.24 -10.54 7.92
CA GLN A 12 -10.42 -10.26 7.11
C GLN A 12 -10.90 -8.83 7.32
N TYR A 13 -11.63 -8.29 6.35
CA TYR A 13 -12.43 -7.10 6.60
C TYR A 13 -13.40 -7.34 7.78
N PRO A 14 -13.80 -6.27 8.52
CA PRO A 14 -14.72 -6.42 9.64
C PRO A 14 -16.00 -7.19 9.26
N THR A 15 -16.42 -8.13 10.11
CA THR A 15 -17.61 -8.94 9.84
C THR A 15 -18.83 -8.05 9.62
N GLY A 16 -19.51 -8.24 8.49
CA GLY A 16 -20.67 -7.45 8.08
C GLY A 16 -20.34 -6.32 7.10
N PHE A 17 -19.08 -5.88 7.01
CA PHE A 17 -18.65 -4.94 5.98
C PHE A 17 -18.62 -5.61 4.60
N LYS A 18 -19.24 -4.97 3.61
CA LYS A 18 -19.29 -5.43 2.22
C LYS A 18 -19.11 -4.24 1.28
N SER A 19 -17.90 -4.03 0.79
CA SER A 19 -17.56 -2.92 -0.11
C SER A 19 -18.49 -2.84 -1.33
N GLY A 20 -18.84 -3.98 -1.94
CA GLY A 20 -19.78 -4.03 -3.04
C GLY A 20 -21.21 -3.55 -2.74
N SER A 21 -21.61 -3.36 -1.48
CA SER A 21 -22.96 -2.90 -1.13
C SER A 21 -23.17 -1.39 -1.32
N PHE A 22 -22.10 -0.61 -1.45
CA PHE A 22 -22.15 0.84 -1.53
C PHE A 22 -22.26 1.38 -2.96
N TYR A 23 -22.21 0.51 -3.98
CA TYR A 23 -22.32 0.90 -5.38
C TYR A 23 -22.86 -0.26 -6.24
N LYS A 24 -23.06 -0.04 -7.54
CA LYS A 24 -23.53 -1.07 -8.48
C LYS A 24 -22.41 -2.06 -8.85
N SER A 25 -22.02 -2.92 -7.91
CA SER A 25 -20.88 -3.87 -7.96
C SER A 25 -21.10 -5.17 -8.74
N ARG A 26 -22.16 -5.28 -9.54
CA ARG A 26 -22.57 -6.56 -10.12
C ARG A 26 -21.47 -7.19 -11.00
N GLN A 27 -21.04 -8.40 -10.61
CA GLN A 27 -19.99 -9.20 -11.25
C GLN A 27 -18.57 -8.62 -11.11
N HIS A 28 -18.31 -7.81 -10.09
CA HIS A 28 -16.96 -7.37 -9.77
C HIS A 28 -16.33 -8.37 -8.78
N PRO A 29 -15.08 -8.82 -9.02
CA PRO A 29 -14.29 -9.48 -7.99
C PRO A 29 -14.17 -8.60 -6.75
N VAL A 30 -14.04 -9.21 -5.57
CA VAL A 30 -13.94 -8.50 -4.29
C VAL A 30 -12.79 -7.50 -4.30
N GLY A 31 -11.64 -7.84 -4.91
CA GLY A 31 -10.53 -6.90 -5.02
C GLY A 31 -10.84 -5.67 -5.87
N LEU A 32 -11.69 -5.76 -6.90
CA LEU A 32 -12.17 -4.58 -7.63
C LEU A 32 -13.25 -3.81 -6.85
N GLU A 33 -14.08 -4.50 -6.06
CA GLU A 33 -15.00 -3.83 -5.14
C GLU A 33 -14.27 -2.97 -4.11
N THR A 34 -13.18 -3.50 -3.55
CA THR A 34 -12.37 -2.80 -2.57
C THR A 34 -11.45 -1.77 -3.21
N THR A 35 -11.04 -1.92 -4.49
CA THR A 35 -10.46 -0.82 -5.28
C THR A 35 -11.40 0.37 -5.36
N ILE A 36 -12.65 0.17 -5.80
CA ILE A 36 -13.62 1.25 -5.98
C ILE A 36 -13.91 1.95 -4.65
N PHE A 37 -14.12 1.16 -3.59
CA PHE A 37 -14.33 1.69 -2.25
C PHE A 37 -13.11 2.45 -1.74
N GLY A 38 -11.91 1.86 -1.80
CA GLY A 38 -10.69 2.42 -1.22
C GLY A 38 -10.24 3.72 -1.89
N VAL A 39 -10.38 3.85 -3.22
CA VAL A 39 -10.05 5.11 -3.90
C VAL A 39 -11.10 6.18 -3.64
N SER A 40 -12.39 5.81 -3.57
CA SER A 40 -13.43 6.75 -3.15
C SER A 40 -13.16 7.28 -1.74
N ASP A 41 -12.69 6.41 -0.83
CA ASP A 41 -12.32 6.79 0.52
C ASP A 41 -11.09 7.69 0.56
N ALA A 42 -10.05 7.39 -0.21
CA ALA A 42 -8.86 8.23 -0.31
C ALA A 42 -9.20 9.65 -0.85
N LEU A 43 -10.07 9.76 -1.85
CA LEU A 43 -10.54 11.04 -2.39
C LEU A 43 -11.46 11.79 -1.40
N GLY A 44 -12.35 11.08 -0.70
CA GLY A 44 -13.19 11.69 0.32
C GLY A 44 -12.36 12.22 1.49
N TYR A 45 -11.40 11.43 1.95
CA TYR A 45 -10.50 11.78 3.06
C TYR A 45 -9.55 12.92 2.70
N SER A 46 -9.13 13.05 1.44
CA SER A 46 -8.31 14.19 0.99
C SER A 46 -9.06 15.52 1.05
N GLY A 47 -10.39 15.51 1.14
CA GLY A 47 -11.22 16.73 1.19
C GLY A 47 -11.29 17.48 -0.13
N ILE A 48 -10.90 16.83 -1.23
CA ILE A 48 -10.75 17.41 -2.56
C ILE A 48 -11.69 16.70 -3.53
N ASP A 49 -12.44 17.47 -4.33
CA ASP A 49 -13.27 16.94 -5.40
C ASP A 49 -12.45 16.85 -6.69
N TRP A 50 -12.37 15.66 -7.28
CA TRP A 50 -11.55 15.42 -8.47
C TRP A 50 -11.95 16.32 -9.65
N ASP A 51 -13.25 16.47 -9.93
CA ASP A 51 -13.74 17.17 -11.12
C ASP A 51 -13.70 18.70 -10.94
N VAL A 52 -13.75 19.18 -9.69
CA VAL A 52 -13.79 20.63 -9.38
C VAL A 52 -12.41 21.17 -9.02
N ASP A 53 -11.65 20.45 -8.20
CA ASP A 53 -10.45 20.98 -7.54
C ASP A 53 -9.15 20.45 -8.18
N ILE A 54 -9.18 19.37 -8.97
CA ILE A 54 -7.98 18.81 -9.65
C ILE A 54 -8.08 18.89 -11.17
N LYS A 55 -9.04 18.20 -11.78
CA LYS A 55 -9.19 18.06 -13.24
C LYS A 55 -9.11 19.39 -14.00
N PRO A 56 -9.66 20.52 -13.50
CA PRO A 56 -9.57 21.80 -14.19
C PRO A 56 -8.21 22.50 -14.12
N PHE A 57 -7.23 21.97 -13.37
CA PHE A 57 -5.94 22.62 -13.08
C PHE A 57 -4.72 21.75 -13.46
N VAL A 58 -4.96 20.65 -14.18
CA VAL A 58 -3.91 19.72 -14.63
C VAL A 58 -4.06 19.41 -16.11
N ASP A 59 -2.92 19.25 -16.79
CA ASP A 59 -2.91 18.64 -18.12
C ASP A 59 -3.37 17.17 -17.98
N PRO A 60 -4.38 16.72 -18.76
CA PRO A 60 -4.91 15.37 -18.62
C PRO A 60 -3.87 14.26 -18.80
N SER A 61 -2.83 14.50 -19.61
CA SER A 61 -1.74 13.55 -19.85
C SER A 61 -0.75 13.45 -18.68
N ARG A 62 -0.77 14.42 -17.77
CA ARG A 62 0.12 14.52 -16.59
C ARG A 62 -0.52 13.91 -15.33
N VAL A 63 -1.63 13.21 -15.46
CA VAL A 63 -2.26 12.43 -14.39
C VAL A 63 -1.78 10.98 -14.46
N GLY A 64 -1.44 10.40 -13.30
CA GLY A 64 -1.01 9.00 -13.19
C GLY A 64 -1.96 8.12 -12.37
N VAL A 65 -2.22 6.89 -12.80
CA VAL A 65 -2.91 5.88 -11.98
C VAL A 65 -2.17 4.55 -12.03
N PHE A 66 -1.60 4.14 -10.89
CA PHE A 66 -0.82 2.91 -10.79
C PHE A 66 -1.39 2.00 -9.69
N SER A 67 -1.99 0.89 -10.09
CA SER A 67 -2.59 -0.05 -9.14
C SER A 67 -2.79 -1.44 -9.70
N GLY A 68 -2.55 -2.43 -8.85
CA GLY A 68 -2.87 -3.83 -9.13
C GLY A 68 -2.62 -4.71 -7.90
N PRO A 69 -3.15 -5.95 -7.89
CA PRO A 69 -2.86 -6.96 -6.88
C PRO A 69 -1.48 -7.61 -7.12
N ALA A 70 -0.95 -8.34 -6.12
CA ALA A 70 0.29 -9.10 -6.30
C ALA A 70 0.09 -10.40 -7.09
N ILE A 71 -1.02 -11.09 -6.85
CA ILE A 71 -1.37 -12.39 -7.42
C ILE A 71 -2.46 -12.24 -8.47
N GLY A 72 -3.55 -11.53 -8.15
CA GLY A 72 -4.68 -11.34 -9.06
C GLY A 72 -6.05 -11.33 -8.40
N GLN A 73 -7.07 -11.13 -9.22
CA GLN A 73 -8.48 -11.24 -8.83
C GLN A 73 -8.90 -12.72 -8.86
N LEU A 74 -8.54 -13.50 -7.84
CA LEU A 74 -8.63 -14.97 -7.88
C LEU A 74 -9.96 -15.57 -7.42
N ASP A 75 -10.93 -14.74 -7.03
CA ASP A 75 -12.27 -15.22 -6.71
C ASP A 75 -13.03 -15.71 -7.96
N PHE A 76 -14.25 -16.21 -7.74
CA PHE A 76 -15.06 -16.78 -8.82
C PHE A 76 -15.52 -15.73 -9.86
N LEU A 77 -15.55 -14.44 -9.52
CA LEU A 77 -15.98 -13.39 -10.46
C LEU A 77 -14.82 -12.94 -11.37
N GLY A 78 -13.58 -13.23 -11.00
CA GLY A 78 -12.38 -13.04 -11.82
C GLY A 78 -11.79 -14.35 -12.33
N MET A 79 -10.53 -14.57 -11.99
CA MET A 79 -9.66 -15.63 -12.53
C MET A 79 -10.09 -17.01 -12.05
N GLY A 80 -10.62 -17.12 -10.83
CA GLY A 80 -11.20 -18.35 -10.33
C GLY A 80 -12.35 -18.80 -11.24
N GLY A 81 -13.22 -17.87 -11.63
CA GLY A 81 -14.28 -18.12 -12.60
C GLY A 81 -13.76 -18.53 -13.97
N LEU A 82 -12.71 -17.85 -14.45
CA LEU A 82 -12.09 -18.13 -15.74
C LEU A 82 -11.56 -19.58 -15.80
N MET A 83 -10.80 -19.97 -14.77
CA MET A 83 -10.09 -21.24 -14.74
C MET A 83 -10.96 -22.42 -14.32
N GLN A 84 -11.96 -22.21 -13.45
CA GLN A 84 -12.73 -23.29 -12.86
C GLN A 84 -14.03 -23.60 -13.58
N SER A 85 -14.60 -22.66 -14.35
CA SER A 85 -15.95 -22.83 -14.90
C SER A 85 -16.08 -24.10 -15.73
N ARG A 86 -15.10 -24.40 -16.59
CA ARG A 86 -15.10 -25.61 -17.44
C ARG A 86 -14.98 -26.89 -16.62
N LEU A 87 -14.14 -26.89 -15.59
CA LEU A 87 -13.99 -28.01 -14.65
C LEU A 87 -15.29 -28.27 -13.87
N LYS A 88 -16.05 -27.21 -13.58
CA LYS A 88 -17.36 -27.24 -12.93
C LYS A 88 -18.53 -27.49 -13.91
N GLY A 89 -18.26 -27.92 -15.15
CA GLY A 89 -19.29 -28.21 -16.15
C GLY A 89 -20.06 -26.99 -16.68
N LYS A 90 -19.53 -25.78 -16.47
CA LYS A 90 -20.12 -24.50 -16.92
C LYS A 90 -19.21 -23.81 -17.95
N ARG A 91 -19.73 -22.79 -18.62
CA ARG A 91 -18.92 -21.86 -19.40
C ARG A 91 -18.48 -20.69 -18.52
N ALA A 92 -17.25 -20.21 -18.69
CA ALA A 92 -16.83 -18.94 -18.09
C ALA A 92 -17.74 -17.79 -18.58
N SER A 93 -17.99 -16.80 -17.71
CA SER A 93 -18.77 -15.63 -18.10
C SER A 93 -17.98 -14.76 -19.09
N SER A 94 -18.66 -13.83 -19.77
CA SER A 94 -18.01 -12.86 -20.65
C SER A 94 -17.06 -11.90 -19.93
N LYS A 95 -17.17 -11.79 -18.59
CA LYS A 95 -16.38 -10.85 -17.79
C LYS A 95 -15.22 -11.49 -17.04
N HIS A 96 -15.20 -12.82 -16.85
CA HIS A 96 -14.14 -13.44 -16.05
C HIS A 96 -12.75 -13.08 -16.56
N LEU A 97 -12.50 -13.18 -17.88
CA LEU A 97 -11.19 -12.86 -18.45
C LEU A 97 -10.80 -11.39 -18.22
N SER A 98 -11.69 -10.45 -18.57
CA SER A 98 -11.37 -9.02 -18.45
C SER A 98 -11.15 -8.61 -17.00
N MET A 99 -12.04 -9.05 -16.08
CA MET A 99 -11.96 -8.71 -14.65
C MET A 99 -10.77 -9.38 -13.93
N SER A 100 -10.08 -10.31 -14.58
CA SER A 100 -8.92 -11.01 -14.01
C SER A 100 -7.59 -10.28 -14.19
N LEU A 101 -7.51 -9.33 -15.12
CA LEU A 101 -6.24 -8.70 -15.47
C LEU A 101 -5.71 -7.91 -14.28
N LEU A 102 -4.39 -7.97 -14.05
CA LEU A 102 -3.75 -7.34 -12.88
C LEU A 102 -4.02 -5.83 -12.83
N GLU A 103 -4.00 -5.18 -14.00
CA GLU A 103 -4.21 -3.75 -14.15
C GLU A 103 -5.66 -3.30 -13.96
N MET A 104 -6.63 -4.23 -13.86
CA MET A 104 -8.04 -3.87 -13.69
C MET A 104 -8.31 -2.95 -12.49
N SER A 105 -7.45 -2.99 -11.47
CA SER A 105 -7.53 -2.02 -10.38
C SER A 105 -7.31 -0.59 -10.89
N ALA A 106 -6.22 -0.33 -11.60
CA ALA A 106 -5.95 0.97 -12.22
C ALA A 106 -7.00 1.32 -13.29
N ASP A 107 -7.39 0.36 -14.12
CA ASP A 107 -8.39 0.56 -15.16
C ASP A 107 -9.75 0.98 -14.58
N PHE A 108 -10.19 0.38 -13.48
CA PHE A 108 -11.44 0.74 -12.81
C PHE A 108 -11.39 2.14 -12.21
N ILE A 109 -10.23 2.55 -11.68
CA ILE A 109 -10.02 3.90 -11.16
C ILE A 109 -10.13 4.91 -12.30
N ASN A 110 -9.45 4.68 -13.42
CA ASN A 110 -9.52 5.55 -14.59
C ASN A 110 -10.94 5.60 -15.17
N ALA A 111 -11.54 4.45 -15.44
CA ALA A 111 -12.79 4.35 -16.18
C ALA A 111 -14.03 4.75 -15.36
N TYR A 112 -14.03 4.47 -14.05
CA TYR A 112 -15.26 4.57 -13.25
C TYR A 112 -15.15 5.50 -12.03
N ILE A 113 -14.00 6.11 -11.77
CA ILE A 113 -13.86 7.11 -10.71
C ILE A 113 -13.40 8.44 -11.28
N LEU A 114 -12.19 8.48 -11.85
CA LEU A 114 -11.55 9.73 -12.25
C LEU A 114 -11.97 10.20 -13.65
N GLY A 115 -12.44 9.29 -14.51
CA GLY A 115 -12.60 9.55 -15.94
C GLY A 115 -11.28 9.96 -16.59
N SER A 116 -10.16 9.42 -16.09
CA SER A 116 -8.81 9.84 -16.48
C SER A 116 -8.41 9.27 -17.83
N VAL A 117 -7.75 10.10 -18.64
CA VAL A 117 -7.09 9.73 -19.91
C VAL A 117 -5.55 9.76 -19.78
N GLY A 118 -5.06 9.85 -18.54
CA GLY A 118 -3.65 9.99 -18.22
C GLY A 118 -2.88 8.67 -18.32
N VAL A 119 -1.65 8.69 -17.78
CA VAL A 119 -0.76 7.53 -17.75
C VAL A 119 -1.26 6.51 -16.74
N THR A 120 -1.23 5.22 -17.11
CA THR A 120 -1.64 4.15 -16.22
C THR A 120 -0.74 2.92 -16.30
N GLY A 121 -0.89 2.00 -15.35
CA GLY A 121 -0.10 0.78 -15.26
C GLY A 121 -0.32 0.01 -13.96
N ALA A 122 0.24 -1.19 -13.92
CA ALA A 122 0.37 -2.00 -12.71
C ALA A 122 1.72 -2.71 -12.68
N ASN A 123 2.39 -2.72 -11.53
CA ASN A 123 3.68 -3.37 -11.35
C ASN A 123 3.65 -4.36 -10.18
N ALA A 124 3.58 -5.66 -10.51
CA ALA A 124 3.51 -6.73 -9.53
C ALA A 124 4.90 -7.10 -8.99
N GLY A 125 5.25 -6.55 -7.83
CA GLY A 125 6.45 -6.86 -7.05
C GLY A 125 6.24 -7.95 -5.99
N ALA A 126 5.38 -8.94 -6.26
CA ALA A 126 4.87 -9.88 -5.26
C ALA A 126 4.34 -9.13 -4.02
N CYS A 127 4.70 -9.54 -2.81
CA CYS A 127 4.29 -8.89 -1.56
C CYS A 127 4.80 -7.44 -1.36
N ALA A 128 5.66 -6.92 -2.27
CA ALA A 128 6.12 -5.54 -2.29
C ALA A 128 5.37 -4.64 -3.31
N THR A 129 4.30 -5.15 -3.92
CA THR A 129 3.57 -4.51 -5.04
C THR A 129 3.15 -3.06 -4.77
N PHE A 130 2.65 -2.73 -3.58
CA PHE A 130 2.27 -1.34 -3.27
C PHE A 130 3.43 -0.35 -3.48
N LEU A 131 4.65 -0.69 -3.04
CA LEU A 131 5.82 0.18 -3.24
C LEU A 131 6.27 0.22 -4.71
N TYR A 132 6.06 -0.86 -5.47
CA TYR A 132 6.36 -0.88 -6.91
C TYR A 132 5.41 0.04 -7.69
N ASN A 133 4.12 0.06 -7.33
CA ASN A 133 3.15 1.00 -7.92
C ASN A 133 3.42 2.44 -7.49
N LEU A 134 3.77 2.66 -6.21
CA LEU A 134 4.12 3.99 -5.71
C LEU A 134 5.39 4.55 -6.39
N ASP A 135 6.38 3.69 -6.67
CA ASP A 135 7.60 4.07 -7.39
C ASP A 135 7.33 4.60 -8.80
N LEU A 136 6.40 3.97 -9.54
CA LEU A 136 6.01 4.44 -10.87
C LEU A 136 5.46 5.87 -10.83
N LEU A 137 4.61 6.17 -9.84
CA LEU A 137 4.03 7.50 -9.66
C LEU A 137 5.08 8.52 -9.23
N VAL A 138 5.87 8.20 -8.19
CA VAL A 138 6.89 9.09 -7.63
C VAL A 138 7.97 9.41 -8.69
N ASN A 139 8.44 8.42 -9.45
CA ASN A 139 9.41 8.66 -10.51
C ASN A 139 8.80 9.44 -11.68
N GLY A 140 7.54 9.17 -12.06
CA GLY A 140 6.85 9.99 -13.05
C GLY A 140 6.74 11.47 -12.66
N ILE A 141 6.51 11.74 -11.37
CA ILE A 141 6.49 13.12 -10.84
C ILE A 141 7.90 13.74 -10.84
N LYS A 142 8.91 13.00 -10.36
CA LYS A 142 10.30 13.48 -10.31
C LYS A 142 10.91 13.74 -11.69
N GLU A 143 10.52 12.96 -12.68
CA GLU A 143 10.90 13.14 -14.08
C GLU A 143 10.09 14.23 -14.78
N ASN A 144 9.22 14.94 -14.05
CA ASN A 144 8.33 15.98 -14.55
C ASN A 144 7.41 15.49 -15.69
N ARG A 145 7.06 14.20 -15.69
CA ARG A 145 6.09 13.60 -16.62
C ARG A 145 4.67 13.61 -16.07
N LEU A 146 4.53 13.59 -14.74
CA LEU A 146 3.26 13.60 -14.03
C LEU A 146 3.26 14.73 -12.98
N ASP A 147 2.09 15.27 -12.68
CA ASP A 147 1.91 16.25 -11.61
C ASP A 147 1.21 15.67 -10.39
N ILE A 148 0.29 14.74 -10.63
CA ILE A 148 -0.59 14.18 -9.60
C ILE A 148 -1.13 12.82 -10.04
N GLY A 149 -1.46 11.97 -9.08
CA GLY A 149 -2.04 10.67 -9.40
C GLY A 149 -2.42 9.83 -8.19
N ILE A 150 -2.99 8.66 -8.49
CA ILE A 150 -3.32 7.64 -7.49
C ILE A 150 -2.32 6.50 -7.62
N ALA A 151 -1.74 6.10 -6.49
CA ALA A 151 -1.00 4.84 -6.38
C ALA A 151 -1.64 3.97 -5.31
N GLY A 152 -1.64 2.65 -5.52
CA GLY A 152 -2.14 1.75 -4.49
C GLY A 152 -2.18 0.29 -4.89
N SER A 153 -2.82 -0.50 -4.04
CA SER A 153 -3.07 -1.93 -4.29
C SER A 153 -4.29 -2.38 -3.49
N ALA A 154 -5.09 -3.26 -4.10
CA ALA A 154 -6.22 -3.90 -3.47
C ALA A 154 -6.21 -5.39 -3.82
N GLU A 155 -6.32 -6.25 -2.82
CA GLU A 155 -6.25 -7.69 -3.00
C GLU A 155 -7.08 -8.42 -1.94
N ALA A 156 -7.89 -9.39 -2.39
CA ALA A 156 -8.70 -10.26 -1.56
C ALA A 156 -8.27 -11.72 -1.78
N PRO A 157 -7.11 -12.14 -1.24
CA PRO A 157 -6.48 -13.42 -1.57
C PRO A 157 -7.06 -14.59 -0.78
N ILE A 158 -8.05 -14.38 0.10
CA ILE A 158 -8.62 -15.40 0.98
C ILE A 158 -9.56 -16.31 0.17
N THR A 159 -8.94 -17.17 -0.64
CA THR A 159 -9.58 -18.18 -1.48
C THR A 159 -8.93 -19.53 -1.24
N ALA A 160 -9.63 -20.62 -1.56
CA ALA A 160 -9.12 -21.96 -1.31
C ALA A 160 -7.83 -22.23 -2.09
N GLU A 161 -7.77 -21.78 -3.34
CA GLU A 161 -6.66 -22.04 -4.26
C GLU A 161 -5.39 -21.28 -3.84
N VAL A 162 -5.53 -20.02 -3.42
CA VAL A 162 -4.39 -19.24 -2.90
C VAL A 162 -3.90 -19.82 -1.59
N THR A 163 -4.83 -20.17 -0.69
CA THR A 163 -4.51 -20.78 0.60
C THR A 163 -3.73 -22.08 0.40
N ASP A 164 -4.22 -22.97 -0.47
CA ASP A 164 -3.56 -24.24 -0.81
C ASP A 164 -2.16 -24.02 -1.42
N GLY A 165 -2.03 -23.00 -2.28
CA GLY A 165 -0.72 -22.59 -2.81
C GLY A 165 0.28 -22.21 -1.71
N PHE A 166 -0.16 -21.48 -0.68
CA PHE A 166 0.71 -21.13 0.46
C PHE A 166 0.95 -22.31 1.41
N VAL A 167 0.00 -23.22 1.57
CA VAL A 167 0.20 -24.49 2.28
C VAL A 167 1.30 -25.31 1.58
N ALA A 168 1.24 -25.42 0.25
CA ALA A 168 2.20 -26.18 -0.55
C ALA A 168 3.63 -25.62 -0.47
N THR A 169 3.79 -24.31 -0.27
CA THR A 169 5.10 -23.67 -0.06
C THR A 169 5.55 -23.70 1.41
N THR A 170 4.76 -24.29 2.31
CA THR A 170 4.96 -24.33 3.76
C THR A 170 4.98 -22.98 4.47
N GLY A 171 4.62 -21.89 3.76
CA GLY A 171 4.76 -20.51 4.24
C GLY A 171 3.67 -20.06 5.21
N ILE A 172 2.50 -20.71 5.21
CA ILE A 172 1.35 -20.35 6.04
C ILE A 172 1.35 -21.07 7.39
N ALA A 173 0.81 -20.42 8.42
CA ALA A 173 0.53 -21.00 9.72
C ALA A 173 -0.79 -21.79 9.66
N ASP A 174 -0.68 -23.10 9.57
CA ASP A 174 -1.79 -24.04 9.75
C ASP A 174 -1.99 -24.38 11.24
N ASP A 175 -3.14 -24.96 11.59
CA ASP A 175 -3.53 -25.31 12.96
C ASP A 175 -2.47 -26.14 13.68
N LYS A 176 -1.83 -27.07 12.97
CA LYS A 176 -0.79 -27.94 13.53
C LYS A 176 0.46 -27.13 13.89
N LYS A 177 0.89 -26.22 13.02
CA LYS A 177 2.04 -25.35 13.29
C LYS A 177 1.75 -24.37 14.42
N ILE A 178 0.53 -23.83 14.49
CA ILE A 178 0.10 -22.92 15.55
C ILE A 178 0.12 -23.66 16.90
N LEU A 179 -0.49 -24.85 17.00
CA LEU A 179 -0.45 -25.67 18.22
C LEU A 179 0.98 -26.00 18.64
N ALA A 180 1.82 -26.44 17.70
CA ALA A 180 3.20 -26.77 18.01
C ALA A 180 4.00 -25.54 18.50
N MET A 181 3.72 -24.36 17.96
CA MET A 181 4.28 -23.10 18.44
C MET A 181 3.76 -22.77 19.85
N GLN A 182 2.46 -22.84 20.10
CA GLN A 182 1.87 -22.61 21.42
C GLN A 182 2.45 -23.53 22.49
N GLU A 183 2.59 -24.83 22.18
CA GLU A 183 3.17 -25.83 23.08
C GLU A 183 4.62 -25.49 23.45
N ARG A 184 5.45 -25.06 22.48
CA ARG A 184 6.82 -24.61 22.75
C ARG A 184 6.90 -23.37 23.63
N ASN A 185 5.88 -22.52 23.62
CA ASN A 185 5.82 -21.29 24.40
C ASN A 185 5.07 -21.45 25.73
N ASN A 186 4.57 -22.65 26.06
CA ASN A 186 3.70 -22.92 27.20
C ASN A 186 2.43 -22.04 27.21
N ASP A 187 1.88 -21.77 26.02
CA ASP A 187 0.62 -21.06 25.86
C ASP A 187 -0.58 -21.96 26.20
N GLN A 188 -1.80 -21.43 26.02
CA GLN A 188 -3.04 -22.19 26.20
C GLN A 188 -3.11 -23.43 25.30
N SER A 189 -3.87 -24.43 25.75
CA SER A 189 -4.04 -25.72 25.04
C SER A 189 -4.93 -25.65 23.80
N ASP A 190 -5.84 -24.68 23.72
CA ASP A 190 -6.68 -24.46 22.53
C ASP A 190 -5.98 -23.51 21.54
N ILE A 191 -6.29 -23.62 20.25
CA ILE A 191 -5.68 -22.77 19.21
C ILE A 191 -6.09 -21.31 19.39
N ASP A 192 -5.10 -20.42 19.56
CA ASP A 192 -5.29 -18.97 19.55
C ASP A 192 -4.99 -18.39 18.16
N TYR A 193 -6.05 -18.23 17.37
CA TYR A 193 -5.97 -17.62 16.05
C TYR A 193 -5.59 -16.13 16.08
N THR A 194 -5.83 -15.42 17.19
CA THR A 194 -5.55 -13.98 17.30
C THR A 194 -4.05 -13.69 17.43
N ARG A 195 -3.27 -14.70 17.80
CA ARG A 195 -1.81 -14.63 17.93
C ARG A 195 -1.08 -15.64 17.04
N ALA A 196 -1.74 -16.12 15.97
CA ALA A 196 -1.21 -17.13 15.07
C ALA A 196 0.01 -16.65 14.26
N CYS A 197 0.08 -15.35 13.96
CA CYS A 197 1.24 -14.71 13.33
C CYS A 197 2.08 -13.99 14.39
N ARG A 198 3.32 -14.46 14.63
CA ARG A 198 4.26 -13.89 15.62
C ARG A 198 5.54 -13.36 14.96
N PRO A 199 5.54 -12.15 14.36
CA PRO A 199 6.75 -11.60 13.74
C PRO A 199 7.90 -11.51 14.74
N PHE A 200 9.10 -11.94 14.34
CA PHE A 200 10.33 -11.97 15.17
C PHE A 200 10.28 -12.82 16.46
N GLY A 201 9.14 -13.42 16.81
CA GLY A 201 9.02 -14.39 17.90
C GLY A 201 9.27 -15.83 17.44
N ASP A 202 9.02 -16.77 18.35
CA ASP A 202 8.69 -18.14 17.93
C ASP A 202 7.40 -18.12 17.12
N ASN A 203 7.42 -18.71 15.92
CA ASN A 203 6.40 -18.48 14.91
C ASN A 203 6.00 -19.75 14.14
N ALA A 204 4.84 -19.68 13.50
CA ALA A 204 4.22 -20.79 12.79
C ALA A 204 4.14 -20.58 11.27
N GLY A 205 4.46 -19.38 10.77
CA GLY A 205 4.24 -18.96 9.39
C GLY A 205 3.41 -17.68 9.30
N LEU A 206 3.17 -17.23 8.07
CA LEU A 206 2.30 -16.08 7.81
C LEU A 206 0.83 -16.46 7.97
N ILE A 207 -0.02 -15.46 8.18
CA ILE A 207 -1.48 -15.54 8.04
C ILE A 207 -1.86 -14.69 6.84
N LEU A 208 -2.75 -15.16 5.96
CA LEU A 208 -3.21 -14.36 4.82
C LEU A 208 -4.09 -13.21 5.31
N GLY A 209 -3.99 -12.05 4.66
CA GLY A 209 -4.86 -10.91 4.90
C GLY A 209 -5.46 -10.39 3.59
N GLU A 210 -6.54 -9.63 3.69
CA GLU A 210 -7.10 -8.83 2.60
C GLU A 210 -7.12 -7.35 2.95
N ALA A 211 -6.81 -6.48 1.99
CA ALA A 211 -6.85 -5.04 2.18
C ALA A 211 -6.94 -4.28 0.85
N ALA A 212 -7.21 -2.99 0.97
CA ALA A 212 -7.17 -2.03 -0.12
C ALA A 212 -6.56 -0.73 0.42
N GLN A 213 -5.43 -0.31 -0.15
CA GLN A 213 -4.69 0.87 0.29
C GLN A 213 -4.35 1.74 -0.91
N PHE A 214 -4.70 3.02 -0.83
CA PHE A 214 -4.53 4.00 -1.91
C PHE A 214 -4.07 5.34 -1.38
N VAL A 215 -3.26 6.04 -2.17
CA VAL A 215 -2.77 7.38 -1.87
C VAL A 215 -2.91 8.27 -3.08
N LEU A 216 -3.32 9.52 -2.84
CA LEU A 216 -3.18 10.63 -3.78
C LEU A 216 -1.80 11.24 -3.57
N VAL A 217 -0.97 11.24 -4.63
CA VAL A 217 0.39 11.77 -4.59
C VAL A 217 0.52 12.86 -5.65
N SER A 218 1.11 14.00 -5.28
CA SER A 218 1.38 15.09 -6.20
C SER A 218 2.81 15.58 -6.08
N SER A 219 3.26 16.40 -7.03
CA SER A 219 4.42 17.26 -6.83
C SER A 219 4.15 18.22 -5.66
N LEU A 220 5.22 18.70 -5.01
CA LEU A 220 5.10 19.68 -3.94
C LEU A 220 4.50 20.99 -4.47
N GLU A 221 4.90 21.41 -5.68
CA GLU A 221 4.33 22.57 -6.37
C GLU A 221 2.81 22.45 -6.51
N LYS A 222 2.32 21.31 -7.01
CA LYS A 222 0.88 21.10 -7.20
C LYS A 222 0.14 21.00 -5.86
N ALA A 223 0.76 20.43 -4.81
CA ALA A 223 0.18 20.42 -3.47
C ALA A 223 -0.02 21.84 -2.91
N ILE A 224 1.01 22.69 -3.04
CA ILE A 224 0.96 24.09 -2.61
C ILE A 224 -0.05 24.88 -3.45
N GLU A 225 -0.06 24.69 -4.77
CA GLU A 225 -1.00 25.34 -5.68
C GLU A 225 -2.45 25.01 -5.34
N LEU A 226 -2.77 23.74 -5.10
CA LEU A 226 -4.14 23.28 -4.87
C LEU A 226 -4.60 23.36 -3.41
N GLY A 227 -3.69 23.57 -2.45
CA GLY A 227 -4.04 23.56 -1.03
C GLY A 227 -4.18 22.17 -0.44
N LEU A 228 -3.48 21.16 -0.98
CA LEU A 228 -3.58 19.78 -0.51
C LEU A 228 -2.91 19.61 0.86
N GLU A 229 -3.59 18.96 1.81
CA GLU A 229 -2.94 18.59 3.08
C GLU A 229 -1.77 17.63 2.83
N ILE A 230 -0.58 17.98 3.33
CA ILE A 230 0.62 17.18 3.16
C ILE A 230 0.77 16.24 4.36
N TYR A 231 0.42 14.97 4.18
CA TYR A 231 0.54 13.95 5.22
C TYR A 231 1.97 13.40 5.39
N ALA A 232 2.72 13.36 4.29
CA ALA A 232 4.11 12.89 4.24
C ALA A 232 4.77 13.31 2.93
N LEU A 233 6.09 13.32 2.91
CA LEU A 233 6.89 13.42 1.68
C LEU A 233 7.50 12.05 1.37
N VAL A 234 7.43 11.63 0.09
CA VAL A 234 8.02 10.37 -0.40
C VAL A 234 9.11 10.70 -1.43
N PRO A 235 10.39 10.77 -1.03
CA PRO A 235 11.47 11.19 -1.93
C PRO A 235 11.78 10.18 -3.04
N SER A 236 11.77 8.90 -2.70
CA SER A 236 11.86 7.79 -3.66
C SER A 236 11.58 6.45 -2.99
N ILE A 237 11.45 5.42 -3.81
CA ILE A 237 11.37 4.02 -3.40
C ILE A 237 12.63 3.33 -3.96
N LYS A 238 13.28 2.49 -3.16
CA LYS A 238 14.44 1.72 -3.58
C LYS A 238 14.01 0.30 -3.88
N ILE A 239 14.20 -0.15 -5.11
CA ILE A 239 13.79 -1.48 -5.58
C ILE A 239 15.01 -2.23 -6.13
N ASN A 240 15.28 -3.43 -5.61
CA ASN A 240 16.39 -4.25 -6.08
C ASN A 240 16.05 -5.75 -6.05
N ALA A 241 16.53 -6.45 -7.08
CA ALA A 241 16.50 -7.90 -7.14
C ALA A 241 17.59 -8.55 -6.26
N ASP A 242 17.50 -9.86 -6.06
CA ASP A 242 18.46 -10.64 -5.26
C ASP A 242 19.67 -11.19 -6.05
N GLY A 243 19.67 -11.08 -7.39
CA GLY A 243 20.66 -11.74 -8.24
C GLY A 243 20.39 -13.24 -8.43
N ILE A 244 21.44 -14.07 -8.56
CA ILE A 244 21.31 -15.52 -8.78
C ILE A 244 20.77 -16.20 -7.52
N LYS A 245 19.68 -16.98 -7.65
CA LYS A 245 19.00 -17.64 -6.53
C LYS A 245 19.01 -19.17 -6.66
N LYS A 246 19.01 -19.86 -5.52
CA LYS A 246 18.71 -21.31 -5.45
C LYS A 246 17.21 -21.57 -5.55
N SER A 247 16.45 -21.06 -4.58
CA SER A 247 14.98 -21.12 -4.56
C SER A 247 14.39 -19.76 -4.90
N ILE A 248 13.31 -19.75 -5.67
CA ILE A 248 12.61 -18.53 -6.09
C ILE A 248 11.93 -17.80 -4.92
N SER A 249 11.52 -18.52 -3.88
CA SER A 249 10.78 -17.99 -2.73
C SER A 249 11.66 -17.61 -1.53
N SER A 250 12.95 -17.97 -1.54
CA SER A 250 13.85 -17.65 -0.43
C SER A 250 14.27 -16.18 -0.43
N PRO A 251 14.50 -15.55 0.74
CA PRO A 251 15.08 -14.21 0.84
C PRO A 251 16.47 -14.10 0.18
N GLY A 252 16.94 -12.88 -0.08
CA GLY A 252 18.27 -12.63 -0.65
C GLY A 252 18.85 -11.24 -0.35
N ILE A 253 19.88 -10.87 -1.09
CA ILE A 253 20.74 -9.71 -0.81
C ILE A 253 20.07 -8.36 -1.14
N GLY A 254 19.03 -8.35 -1.99
CA GLY A 254 18.45 -7.10 -2.49
C GLY A 254 17.95 -6.19 -1.37
N ASN A 255 17.46 -6.76 -0.26
CA ASN A 255 16.94 -5.97 0.85
C ASN A 255 18.02 -5.17 1.62
N TYR A 256 19.28 -5.61 1.62
CA TYR A 256 20.37 -4.81 2.17
C TYR A 256 20.56 -3.53 1.35
N ILE A 257 20.47 -3.65 0.03
CA ILE A 257 20.62 -2.54 -0.91
C ILE A 257 19.45 -1.57 -0.74
N THR A 258 18.22 -2.06 -0.74
CA THR A 258 17.03 -1.19 -0.64
C THR A 258 16.99 -0.45 0.69
N MET A 259 17.19 -1.14 1.83
CA MET A 259 17.15 -0.51 3.15
C MET A 259 18.29 0.49 3.35
N ALA A 260 19.54 0.12 3.03
CA ALA A 260 20.66 1.03 3.17
C ALA A 260 20.49 2.28 2.28
N SER A 261 20.00 2.09 1.05
CA SER A 261 19.78 3.19 0.11
C SER A 261 18.66 4.13 0.56
N ALA A 262 17.56 3.59 1.11
CA ALA A 262 16.46 4.38 1.65
C ALA A 262 16.90 5.22 2.85
N VAL A 263 17.61 4.61 3.81
CA VAL A 263 18.17 5.31 4.98
C VAL A 263 19.17 6.38 4.56
N ASN A 264 20.04 6.10 3.59
CA ASN A 264 21.01 7.07 3.12
C ASN A 264 20.36 8.29 2.45
N GLU A 265 19.27 8.11 1.70
CA GLU A 265 18.56 9.21 1.05
C GLU A 265 17.90 10.18 2.05
N SER A 266 17.46 9.68 3.21
CA SER A 266 16.86 10.51 4.26
C SER A 266 17.84 11.53 4.88
N LYS A 267 19.15 11.41 4.64
CA LYS A 267 20.15 12.43 5.03
C LYS A 267 19.93 13.78 4.35
N ASN A 268 19.21 13.81 3.23
CA ASN A 268 18.86 15.05 2.55
C ASN A 268 17.73 15.83 3.26
N PHE A 269 17.03 15.19 4.19
CA PHE A 269 15.82 15.73 4.84
C PHE A 269 15.93 15.80 6.37
N SER A 270 16.85 15.05 6.97
CA SER A 270 17.11 15.06 8.41
C SER A 270 18.61 15.09 8.72
N ASP A 271 18.99 15.96 9.65
CA ASP A 271 20.35 16.06 10.18
C ASP A 271 20.68 14.93 11.18
N ASN A 272 19.69 14.16 11.63
CA ASN A 272 19.87 13.06 12.57
C ASN A 272 18.99 11.86 12.23
N LEU A 273 19.58 10.87 11.58
CA LEU A 273 18.88 9.64 11.19
C LEU A 273 18.36 8.79 12.37
N ASN A 274 18.80 9.04 13.61
CA ASN A 274 18.21 8.38 14.79
C ASN A 274 16.80 8.87 15.12
N LYS A 275 16.35 9.98 14.50
CA LYS A 275 14.96 10.44 14.53
C LYS A 275 14.08 9.62 13.59
N SER A 276 14.12 8.30 13.76
CA SER A 276 13.44 7.37 12.88
C SER A 276 13.09 6.04 13.53
N PHE A 277 12.20 5.31 12.87
CA PHE A 277 11.91 3.92 13.14
C PHE A 277 11.56 3.16 11.87
N VAL A 278 11.50 1.84 11.95
CA VAL A 278 11.18 0.94 10.84
C VAL A 278 9.85 0.25 11.09
N ILE A 279 9.01 0.22 10.07
CA ILE A 279 7.91 -0.73 9.98
C ILE A 279 8.40 -1.89 9.12
N ALA A 280 8.73 -2.99 9.79
CA ALA A 280 9.36 -4.15 9.17
C ALA A 280 8.36 -4.98 8.35
N HIS A 281 8.89 -5.75 7.40
CA HIS A 281 8.14 -6.71 6.63
C HIS A 281 7.52 -7.77 7.57
N GLY A 282 8.29 -8.34 8.49
CA GLY A 282 7.77 -9.04 9.67
C GLY A 282 6.67 -10.08 9.41
N THR A 283 6.91 -11.07 8.54
CA THR A 283 5.86 -12.00 8.07
C THR A 283 5.47 -13.13 9.03
N GLY A 284 6.05 -13.21 10.22
CA GLY A 284 5.82 -14.35 11.12
C GLY A 284 6.40 -15.67 10.60
N THR A 285 7.39 -15.63 9.71
CA THR A 285 8.06 -16.84 9.18
C THR A 285 9.49 -16.99 9.73
N PHE A 286 9.94 -18.23 9.83
CA PHE A 286 11.28 -18.58 10.34
C PHE A 286 12.42 -17.92 9.55
N GLN A 287 12.37 -17.99 8.22
CA GLN A 287 13.41 -17.37 7.38
C GLN A 287 13.37 -15.84 7.47
N ASN A 288 12.19 -15.22 7.57
CA ASN A 288 12.10 -13.76 7.62
C ASN A 288 12.69 -13.19 8.92
N ARG A 289 12.40 -13.77 10.09
CA ARG A 289 12.84 -13.18 11.37
C ARG A 289 14.35 -13.06 11.47
N SER A 290 15.11 -14.05 11.01
CA SER A 290 16.57 -14.04 11.04
C SER A 290 17.15 -13.17 9.93
N THR A 291 16.66 -13.30 8.69
CA THR A 291 17.21 -12.53 7.56
C THR A 291 16.90 -11.04 7.64
N GLU A 292 15.68 -10.66 8.02
CA GLU A 292 15.30 -9.26 8.14
C GLU A 292 15.98 -8.57 9.31
N SER A 293 16.02 -9.21 10.48
CA SER A 293 16.71 -8.63 11.64
C SER A 293 18.21 -8.45 11.35
N HIS A 294 18.83 -9.36 10.62
CA HIS A 294 20.21 -9.20 10.18
C HIS A 294 20.39 -8.02 9.21
N VAL A 295 19.50 -7.86 8.22
CA VAL A 295 19.50 -6.70 7.32
C VAL A 295 19.43 -5.40 8.13
N LEU A 296 18.45 -5.30 9.02
CA LEU A 296 18.21 -4.11 9.82
C LEU A 296 19.39 -3.80 10.75
N SER A 297 19.95 -4.82 11.40
CA SER A 297 21.11 -4.67 12.27
C SER A 297 22.37 -4.27 11.49
N SER A 298 22.56 -4.82 10.29
CA SER A 298 23.68 -4.45 9.41
C SER A 298 23.56 -2.99 8.94
N VAL A 299 22.36 -2.55 8.58
CA VAL A 299 22.09 -1.16 8.19
C VAL A 299 22.26 -0.21 9.38
N ALA A 300 21.73 -0.57 10.55
CA ALA A 300 21.89 0.22 11.76
C ALA A 300 23.37 0.43 12.11
N ASN A 301 24.16 -0.65 12.09
CA ASN A 301 25.61 -0.59 12.28
C ASN A 301 26.30 0.28 11.22
N GLY A 302 26.03 0.02 9.94
CA GLY A 302 26.67 0.73 8.83
C GLY A 302 26.31 2.22 8.76
N MET A 303 25.14 2.61 9.28
CA MET A 303 24.65 3.98 9.31
C MET A 303 24.77 4.65 10.68
N ASN A 304 25.44 4.00 11.65
CA ASN A 304 25.61 4.48 13.03
C ASN A 304 24.28 4.83 13.74
N LEU A 305 23.23 4.06 13.47
CA LEU A 305 21.96 4.16 14.19
C LEU A 305 22.08 3.45 15.55
N LYS A 306 21.42 3.99 16.57
CA LYS A 306 21.40 3.46 17.94
C LYS A 306 19.98 3.19 18.36
N ASP A 307 19.76 2.03 18.96
CA ASP A 307 18.45 1.55 19.45
C ASP A 307 17.34 1.81 18.41
N TRP A 308 17.62 1.41 17.17
CA TRP A 308 16.75 1.72 16.05
C TRP A 308 15.45 0.94 16.19
N LYS A 309 14.35 1.68 16.34
CA LYS A 309 13.07 1.11 16.73
C LYS A 309 12.46 0.31 15.58
N ILE A 310 12.03 -0.91 15.85
CA ILE A 310 11.43 -1.82 14.88
C ILE A 310 10.02 -2.20 15.34
N THR A 311 9.03 -1.99 14.47
CA THR A 311 7.66 -2.50 14.62
C THR A 311 7.26 -3.36 13.42
N GLY A 312 6.09 -3.98 13.44
CA GLY A 312 5.52 -4.78 12.35
C GLY A 312 4.02 -4.99 12.53
N LEU A 313 3.28 -5.02 11.42
CA LEU A 313 1.81 -4.98 11.42
C LEU A 313 1.15 -6.34 11.17
N LYS A 314 1.90 -7.30 10.61
CA LYS A 314 1.31 -8.55 10.08
C LYS A 314 0.83 -9.51 11.18
N GLY A 315 1.21 -9.28 12.43
CA GLY A 315 0.58 -9.93 13.59
C GLY A 315 -0.86 -9.46 13.82
N LEU A 316 -1.17 -8.20 13.48
CA LEU A 316 -2.48 -7.58 13.69
C LEU A 316 -3.40 -7.74 12.47
N LEU A 317 -2.85 -7.56 11.27
CA LEU A 317 -3.63 -7.49 10.02
C LEU A 317 -3.53 -8.74 9.15
N GLY A 318 -2.66 -9.69 9.52
CA GLY A 318 -2.19 -10.71 8.58
C GLY A 318 -1.31 -10.11 7.49
N HIS A 319 -0.99 -10.92 6.48
CA HIS A 319 -0.24 -10.50 5.31
C HIS A 319 -1.20 -10.23 4.16
N THR A 320 -1.49 -8.95 3.96
CA THR A 320 -2.40 -8.42 2.95
C THR A 320 -1.86 -8.45 1.52
N MET A 321 -0.80 -9.22 1.26
CA MET A 321 -0.20 -9.42 -0.06
C MET A 321 0.23 -8.11 -0.74
N GLY A 322 -0.31 -7.76 -1.91
CA GLY A 322 0.06 -6.54 -2.64
C GLY A 322 -0.10 -5.24 -1.83
N PRO A 323 -1.23 -5.04 -1.11
CA PRO A 323 -1.44 -3.93 -0.18
C PRO A 323 -0.47 -3.78 1.00
N ALA A 324 0.38 -4.77 1.32
CA ALA A 324 1.06 -4.84 2.61
C ALA A 324 1.88 -3.59 2.99
N ALA A 325 2.63 -3.01 2.05
CA ALA A 325 3.40 -1.79 2.33
C ALA A 325 2.51 -0.52 2.37
N GLY A 326 1.28 -0.59 1.86
CA GLY A 326 0.26 0.44 2.04
C GLY A 326 -0.24 0.48 3.48
N ASP A 327 -0.42 -0.69 4.12
CA ASP A 327 -0.74 -0.76 5.56
C ASP A 327 0.37 -0.11 6.41
N GLU A 328 1.63 -0.35 6.01
CA GLU A 328 2.82 0.25 6.61
C GLU A 328 2.82 1.78 6.41
N LEU A 329 2.52 2.28 5.21
CA LEU A 329 2.43 3.73 4.94
C LEU A 329 1.30 4.41 5.73
N MET A 330 0.11 3.81 5.78
CA MET A 330 -1.02 4.37 6.54
C MET A 330 -0.70 4.44 8.04
N THR A 331 0.02 3.44 8.55
CA THR A 331 0.51 3.46 9.95
C THR A 331 1.53 4.57 10.18
N ALA A 332 2.47 4.78 9.24
CA ALA A 332 3.45 5.86 9.34
C ALA A 332 2.78 7.25 9.38
N ILE A 333 1.79 7.48 8.50
CA ILE A 333 0.99 8.72 8.50
C ILE A 333 0.19 8.85 9.81
N GLY A 334 -0.44 7.76 10.26
CA GLY A 334 -1.18 7.72 11.53
C GLY A 334 -0.31 8.06 12.75
N PHE A 335 0.96 7.63 12.75
CA PHE A 335 1.92 8.00 13.79
C PHE A 335 2.12 9.51 13.87
N TRP A 336 2.36 10.21 12.75
CA TRP A 336 2.55 11.67 12.78
C TRP A 336 1.28 12.45 13.16
N LYS A 337 0.11 11.81 13.10
CA LYS A 337 -1.16 12.37 13.60
C LYS A 337 -1.34 12.13 15.11
N HIS A 338 -0.97 10.96 15.62
CA HIS A 338 -1.39 10.49 16.95
C HIS A 338 -0.25 10.24 17.96
N GLY A 339 1.00 10.10 17.53
CA GLY A 339 2.15 9.80 18.40
C GLY A 339 2.24 8.35 18.88
N PHE A 340 1.44 7.43 18.31
CA PHE A 340 1.45 6.02 18.69
C PHE A 340 2.11 5.15 17.63
N VAL A 341 3.09 4.34 18.06
CA VAL A 341 3.66 3.26 17.27
C VAL A 341 3.02 1.95 17.74
N PRO A 342 2.37 1.17 16.86
CA PRO A 342 1.88 -0.15 17.24
C PRO A 342 3.06 -1.05 17.61
N GLY A 343 2.90 -1.92 18.58
CA GLY A 343 3.89 -2.96 18.88
C GLY A 343 3.67 -4.22 18.06
N ILE A 344 4.66 -5.12 18.11
CA ILE A 344 4.59 -6.48 17.57
C ILE A 344 3.84 -7.36 18.59
N ASN A 345 2.60 -6.96 18.92
CA ASN A 345 1.89 -7.36 20.14
C ASN A 345 1.50 -8.84 20.21
N THR A 346 1.66 -9.59 19.12
CA THR A 346 1.44 -11.04 19.10
C THR A 346 2.68 -11.83 19.56
N THR A 347 3.84 -11.17 19.66
CA THR A 347 5.13 -11.72 20.07
C THR A 347 5.48 -11.29 21.49
N GLU A 348 5.53 -12.25 22.42
CA GLU A 348 5.93 -11.98 23.82
C GLU A 348 7.44 -11.81 24.00
N ALA A 349 8.22 -12.60 23.26
CA ALA A 349 9.66 -12.59 23.32
C ALA A 349 10.25 -12.83 21.93
N LEU A 350 11.38 -12.17 21.65
CA LEU A 350 12.14 -12.39 20.43
C LEU A 350 12.75 -13.79 20.43
N ALA A 351 12.71 -14.47 19.29
CA ALA A 351 13.41 -15.74 19.12
C ALA A 351 14.93 -15.59 19.24
N GLU A 352 15.62 -16.68 19.55
CA GLU A 352 17.08 -16.70 19.79
C GLU A 352 17.89 -16.32 18.54
N ASP A 353 17.39 -16.63 17.35
CA ASP A 353 18.03 -16.38 16.05
C ASP A 353 17.73 -14.99 15.45
N VAL A 354 17.07 -14.12 16.22
CA VAL A 354 16.86 -12.72 15.85
C VAL A 354 18.08 -11.90 16.23
N TYR A 355 18.62 -11.16 15.26
CA TYR A 355 19.70 -10.22 15.48
C TYR A 355 19.16 -8.95 16.16
N LYS A 356 19.84 -8.49 17.20
CA LYS A 356 19.37 -7.38 18.06
C LYS A 356 20.36 -6.22 18.14
N ASP A 357 21.52 -6.34 17.52
CA ASP A 357 22.59 -5.35 17.64
C ASP A 357 22.16 -4.01 17.03
N ASN A 358 22.18 -2.96 17.86
CA ASN A 358 21.62 -1.62 17.63
C ASN A 358 20.12 -1.54 17.27
N LEU A 359 19.31 -2.55 17.61
CA LEU A 359 17.87 -2.58 17.33
C LEU A 359 17.03 -2.60 18.61
N ASP A 360 15.93 -1.85 18.62
CA ASP A 360 14.90 -1.84 19.68
C ASP A 360 13.58 -2.38 19.11
N PHE A 361 13.30 -3.67 19.27
CA PHE A 361 12.03 -4.25 18.83
C PHE A 361 10.91 -3.86 19.80
N LEU A 362 9.93 -3.13 19.29
CA LEU A 362 8.78 -2.68 20.07
C LEU A 362 7.76 -3.82 20.16
N LEU A 363 7.80 -4.60 21.24
CA LEU A 363 6.85 -5.70 21.48
C LEU A 363 5.49 -5.22 21.99
N GLU A 364 5.45 -3.99 22.53
CA GLU A 364 4.24 -3.33 23.01
C GLU A 364 4.01 -2.02 22.27
N ASN A 365 2.76 -1.56 22.24
CA ASN A 365 2.43 -0.23 21.74
C ASN A 365 3.21 0.84 22.51
N LYS A 366 3.76 1.81 21.79
CA LYS A 366 4.61 2.84 22.37
C LYS A 366 4.16 4.22 21.92
N GLU A 367 3.89 5.09 22.89
CA GLU A 367 3.74 6.52 22.64
C GLU A 367 5.12 7.15 22.49
N LEU A 368 5.32 7.90 21.42
CA LEU A 368 6.52 8.69 21.17
C LEU A 368 6.10 10.12 20.80
N ASP A 369 7.00 11.07 21.02
CA ASP A 369 6.82 12.42 20.49
C ASP A 369 6.82 12.37 18.95
N LYS A 370 5.64 12.58 18.36
CA LYS A 370 5.42 12.56 16.91
C LYS A 370 6.25 13.60 16.15
N ASP A 371 6.58 14.71 16.80
CA ASP A 371 7.39 15.78 16.19
C ASP A 371 8.90 15.51 16.32
N SER A 372 9.28 14.47 17.08
CA SER A 372 10.67 14.03 17.23
C SER A 372 11.15 13.05 16.15
N ILE A 373 10.24 12.52 15.32
CA ILE A 373 10.53 11.55 14.26
C ILE A 373 10.46 12.24 12.90
N ASP A 374 11.62 12.31 12.24
CA ASP A 374 11.76 12.94 10.93
C ASP A 374 11.48 11.96 9.77
N SER A 375 11.73 10.67 9.99
CA SER A 375 11.59 9.65 8.95
C SER A 375 11.09 8.30 9.48
N ILE A 376 10.28 7.60 8.68
CA ILE A 376 9.82 6.25 8.97
C ILE A 376 10.13 5.38 7.75
N TYR A 377 10.74 4.23 7.97
CA TYR A 377 11.15 3.33 6.88
C TYR A 377 10.17 2.18 6.74
N LEU A 378 9.61 2.04 5.53
CA LEU A 378 8.77 0.91 5.17
C LEU A 378 9.66 -0.15 4.50
N ASN A 379 9.54 -1.40 4.93
CA ASN A 379 10.34 -2.49 4.39
C ASN A 379 9.46 -3.62 3.86
N ALA A 380 9.51 -3.87 2.56
CA ALA A 380 8.71 -4.89 1.91
C ALA A 380 9.56 -5.83 1.04
N LYS A 381 9.22 -7.12 1.07
CA LYS A 381 9.89 -8.16 0.29
C LYS A 381 8.86 -9.14 -0.22
N GLY A 382 9.21 -9.93 -1.23
CA GLY A 382 8.36 -10.98 -1.75
C GLY A 382 9.12 -12.03 -2.55
N PHE A 383 8.40 -13.07 -2.97
CA PHE A 383 8.93 -14.11 -3.86
C PHE A 383 9.53 -13.52 -5.14
N GLY A 384 10.42 -14.26 -5.79
CA GLY A 384 11.11 -13.81 -7.00
C GLY A 384 12.34 -12.96 -6.74
N GLY A 385 12.65 -12.69 -5.46
CA GLY A 385 13.68 -11.73 -5.08
C GLY A 385 13.24 -10.29 -5.28
N ASN A 386 11.95 -10.01 -5.09
CA ASN A 386 11.41 -8.65 -5.11
C ASN A 386 11.64 -8.00 -3.75
N ASN A 387 12.39 -6.90 -3.70
CA ASN A 387 12.62 -6.12 -2.49
C ASN A 387 12.30 -4.66 -2.77
N ALA A 388 11.65 -3.98 -1.83
CA ALA A 388 11.42 -2.55 -1.87
C ALA A 388 11.53 -1.93 -0.46
N SER A 389 12.17 -0.77 -0.37
CA SER A 389 12.20 0.02 0.87
C SER A 389 12.00 1.49 0.55
N ALA A 390 11.27 2.20 1.41
CA ALA A 390 11.00 3.63 1.25
C ALA A 390 11.25 4.39 2.56
N GLY A 391 11.97 5.50 2.49
CA GLY A 391 12.10 6.44 3.61
C GLY A 391 11.02 7.51 3.50
N ILE A 392 9.97 7.37 4.30
CA ILE A 392 8.86 8.33 4.35
C ILE A 392 9.27 9.48 5.27
N ILE A 393 9.14 10.71 4.79
CA ILE A 393 9.60 11.92 5.48
C ILE A 393 8.40 12.64 6.11
N SER A 394 8.58 13.12 7.34
CA SER A 394 7.51 13.72 8.13
C SER A 394 6.90 14.96 7.47
N PRO A 395 5.62 15.26 7.75
CA PRO A 395 4.97 16.46 7.22
C PRO A 395 5.66 17.76 7.66
N ILE A 396 6.28 17.78 8.84
CA ILE A 396 7.09 18.92 9.31
C ILE A 396 8.28 19.15 8.37
N LYS A 397 9.03 18.10 8.04
CA LYS A 397 10.18 18.20 7.13
C LYS A 397 9.76 18.52 5.70
N ALA A 398 8.60 18.03 5.26
CA ALA A 398 8.01 18.43 3.99
C ALA A 398 7.70 19.94 3.95
N MET A 399 7.12 20.48 5.02
CA MET A 399 6.83 21.92 5.12
C MET A 399 8.10 22.77 5.26
N ASP A 400 9.16 22.26 5.89
CA ASP A 400 10.46 22.94 5.91
C ASP A 400 11.08 23.06 4.51
N LEU A 401 10.86 22.07 3.64
CA LEU A 401 11.23 22.14 2.23
C LEU A 401 10.37 23.18 1.49
N ALA A 402 9.05 23.14 1.68
CA ALA A 402 8.14 24.11 1.05
C ALA A 402 8.50 25.56 1.41
N LYS A 403 8.88 25.83 2.67
CA LYS A 403 9.33 27.16 3.12
C LYS A 403 10.60 27.65 2.46
N LYS A 404 11.44 26.75 1.91
CA LYS A 404 12.66 27.10 1.19
C LYS A 404 12.39 27.35 -0.29
N GLU A 405 11.42 26.67 -0.87
CA GLU A 405 11.15 26.67 -2.32
C GLU A 405 10.10 27.70 -2.74
N PHE A 406 9.10 27.97 -1.90
CA PHE A 406 7.94 28.82 -2.24
C PHE A 406 7.97 30.17 -1.54
N SER A 407 7.35 31.17 -2.15
CA SER A 407 7.27 32.50 -1.55
C SER A 407 6.31 32.52 -0.35
N ALA A 408 6.46 33.51 0.53
CA ALA A 408 5.53 33.71 1.64
C ALA A 408 4.08 33.94 1.17
N SER A 409 3.89 34.49 -0.04
CA SER A 409 2.57 34.69 -0.65
C SER A 409 1.95 33.37 -1.07
N ASP A 410 2.73 32.48 -1.69
CA ASP A 410 2.27 31.16 -2.11
C ASP A 410 1.86 30.32 -0.90
N LEU A 411 2.69 30.32 0.15
CA LEU A 411 2.40 29.60 1.39
C LEU A 411 1.16 30.15 2.11
N LYS A 412 0.94 31.47 2.08
CA LYS A 412 -0.28 32.06 2.63
C LYS A 412 -1.52 31.63 1.84
N ASN A 413 -1.42 31.56 0.52
CA ASN A 413 -2.52 31.11 -0.33
C ASN A 413 -2.79 29.61 -0.15
N TYR A 414 -1.74 28.81 -0.01
CA TYR A 414 -1.82 27.40 0.34
C TYR A 414 -2.60 27.18 1.63
N GLU A 415 -2.22 27.87 2.73
CA GLU A 415 -2.93 27.75 4.01
C GLU A 415 -4.40 28.14 3.90
N TYR A 416 -4.71 29.21 3.15
CA TYR A 416 -6.09 29.63 2.90
C TYR A 416 -6.93 28.57 2.15
N LYS A 417 -6.36 27.95 1.11
CA LYS A 417 -7.05 26.89 0.36
C LYS A 417 -7.20 25.61 1.20
N LYS A 418 -6.15 25.26 1.94
CA LYS A 418 -6.08 24.05 2.77
C LYS A 418 -7.12 24.04 3.88
N GLU A 419 -7.47 25.21 4.45
CA GLU A 419 -8.53 25.32 5.46
C GLU A 419 -9.86 24.71 4.95
N LYS A 420 -10.29 25.08 3.73
CA LYS A 420 -11.50 24.53 3.10
C LYS A 420 -11.41 23.03 2.82
N VAL A 421 -10.23 22.56 2.44
CA VAL A 421 -9.96 21.13 2.21
C VAL A 421 -10.13 20.34 3.50
N LEU A 422 -9.58 20.84 4.60
CA LEU A 422 -9.72 20.21 5.92
C LEU A 422 -11.17 20.19 6.41
N GLU A 423 -11.93 21.27 6.22
CA GLU A 423 -13.37 21.30 6.53
C GLU A 423 -14.15 20.24 5.74
N THR A 424 -13.84 20.09 4.45
CA THR A 424 -14.49 19.10 3.57
C THR A 424 -14.13 17.67 3.98
N SER A 425 -12.86 17.42 4.30
CA SER A 425 -12.37 16.15 4.83
C SER A 425 -13.03 15.80 6.17
N GLU A 426 -13.15 16.76 7.08
CA GLU A 426 -13.77 16.54 8.39
C GLU A 426 -15.25 16.16 8.24
N LYS A 427 -15.98 16.84 7.34
CA LYS A 427 -17.36 16.48 7.02
C LYS A 427 -17.45 15.05 6.49
N TYR A 428 -16.62 14.70 5.50
CA TYR A 428 -16.58 13.33 4.95
C TYR A 428 -16.32 12.28 6.05
N GLN A 429 -15.34 12.52 6.93
CA GLN A 429 -15.02 11.62 8.04
C GLN A 429 -16.19 11.48 9.01
N ASN A 430 -16.92 12.57 9.30
CA ASN A 430 -18.11 12.54 10.16
C ASN A 430 -19.25 11.72 9.56
N ASP A 431 -19.42 11.72 8.24
CA ASP A 431 -20.41 10.91 7.55
C ASP A 431 -19.99 9.43 7.53
N CYS A 432 -18.71 9.14 7.28
CA CYS A 432 -18.17 7.77 7.38
C CYS A 432 -18.35 7.15 8.76
N ARG A 433 -18.21 7.93 9.85
CA ARG A 433 -18.48 7.45 11.23
C ARG A 433 -19.93 7.01 11.45
N LYS A 434 -20.87 7.50 10.64
CA LYS A 434 -22.28 7.08 10.65
C LYS A 434 -22.55 5.90 9.71
N GLY A 435 -21.54 5.41 9.00
CA GLY A 435 -21.68 4.39 7.95
C GLY A 435 -22.13 4.96 6.60
N GLU A 436 -22.06 6.28 6.42
CA GLU A 436 -22.44 6.96 5.18
C GLU A 436 -21.19 7.15 4.31
N TYR A 437 -20.91 6.16 3.46
CA TYR A 437 -19.76 6.19 2.55
C TYR A 437 -20.17 6.71 1.17
N LYS A 438 -19.52 7.78 0.70
CA LYS A 438 -19.73 8.32 -0.65
C LYS A 438 -18.84 7.58 -1.66
N VAL A 439 -19.31 6.44 -2.15
CA VAL A 439 -18.59 5.65 -3.16
C VAL A 439 -18.86 6.19 -4.56
N ILE A 440 -17.80 6.43 -5.33
CA ILE A 440 -17.84 6.96 -6.70
C ILE A 440 -17.80 5.78 -7.68
N TYR A 441 -18.80 5.68 -8.56
CA TYR A 441 -18.83 4.70 -9.64
C TYR A 441 -19.63 5.23 -10.84
N ARG A 442 -18.91 5.76 -11.83
CA ARG A 442 -19.39 6.57 -12.95
C ARG A 442 -19.63 5.76 -14.23
N PHE A 443 -20.13 4.53 -14.10
CA PHE A 443 -20.35 3.66 -15.27
C PHE A 443 -21.29 4.31 -16.28
N ASN A 444 -20.81 4.45 -17.52
CA ASN A 444 -21.53 5.04 -18.65
C ASN A 444 -21.84 6.55 -18.51
N GLU A 445 -21.01 7.28 -17.76
CA GLU A 445 -21.05 8.74 -17.65
C GLU A 445 -19.89 9.35 -18.45
N GLU A 446 -20.14 10.44 -19.20
CA GLU A 446 -19.10 11.23 -19.89
C GLU A 446 -18.13 10.43 -20.79
N VAL A 447 -18.62 9.37 -21.42
CA VAL A 447 -17.81 8.51 -22.31
C VAL A 447 -17.37 9.31 -23.54
N LEU A 448 -16.06 9.32 -23.81
CA LEU A 448 -15.48 9.88 -25.04
C LEU A 448 -15.35 8.77 -26.10
N GLU A 449 -15.89 9.01 -27.29
CA GLU A 449 -15.87 8.06 -28.42
C GLU A 449 -14.93 8.50 -29.55
N GLY A 450 -14.39 9.73 -29.45
CA GLY A 450 -13.32 10.23 -30.32
C GLY A 450 -13.75 10.69 -31.71
N LEU A 451 -15.02 10.53 -32.10
CA LEU A 451 -15.53 11.08 -33.37
C LEU A 451 -15.75 12.60 -33.29
N ASP A 452 -16.40 13.06 -32.22
CA ASP A 452 -16.74 14.47 -31.98
C ASP A 452 -16.13 15.02 -30.67
N ASP A 453 -15.26 14.24 -30.02
CA ASP A 453 -14.77 14.54 -28.67
C ASP A 453 -13.30 14.97 -28.61
N ILE A 454 -12.60 14.96 -29.75
CA ILE A 454 -11.16 15.21 -29.84
C ILE A 454 -10.83 16.17 -30.98
N GLU A 455 -10.04 17.20 -30.67
CA GLU A 455 -9.41 18.06 -31.66
C GLU A 455 -7.89 17.92 -31.53
N ILE A 456 -7.21 17.59 -32.63
CA ILE A 456 -5.75 17.41 -32.68
C ILE A 456 -5.16 18.50 -33.57
N SER A 457 -4.18 19.23 -33.04
CA SER A 457 -3.36 20.19 -33.79
C SER A 457 -1.88 19.92 -33.58
N ASP A 458 -1.00 20.70 -34.22
CA ASP A 458 0.44 20.65 -33.98
C ASP A 458 0.85 21.18 -32.59
N GLN A 459 -0.05 21.91 -31.91
CA GLN A 459 0.17 22.45 -30.57
C GLN A 459 -0.25 21.49 -29.45
N GLY A 460 -1.07 20.47 -29.76
CA GLY A 460 -1.58 19.55 -28.75
C GLY A 460 -2.94 18.94 -29.09
N ILE A 461 -3.58 18.34 -28.07
CA ILE A 461 -4.87 17.67 -28.16
C ILE A 461 -5.85 18.33 -27.19
N GLN A 462 -6.99 18.80 -27.70
CA GLN A 462 -8.11 19.25 -26.87
C GLN A 462 -9.16 18.13 -26.80
N LEU A 463 -9.53 17.76 -25.58
CA LEU A 463 -10.57 16.77 -25.31
C LEU A 463 -11.82 17.45 -24.76
N LYS A 464 -12.99 16.97 -25.18
CA LYS A 464 -14.27 17.40 -24.63
C LYS A 464 -14.33 17.07 -23.13
N GLY A 465 -14.80 18.02 -22.33
CA GLY A 465 -14.91 17.87 -20.88
C GLY A 465 -13.59 18.03 -20.11
N PHE A 466 -12.48 18.32 -20.78
CA PHE A 466 -11.19 18.63 -20.16
C PHE A 466 -10.81 20.10 -20.38
N PRO A 467 -10.78 20.94 -19.34
CA PRO A 467 -10.50 22.37 -19.49
C PRO A 467 -9.09 22.69 -20.00
N HIS A 468 -8.11 21.83 -19.69
CA HIS A 468 -6.75 21.98 -20.16
C HIS A 468 -6.46 21.08 -21.37
N PRO A 469 -5.81 21.62 -22.42
CA PRO A 469 -5.35 20.80 -23.54
C PRO A 469 -4.14 19.97 -23.12
N ILE A 470 -4.01 18.79 -23.72
CA ILE A 470 -2.80 17.96 -23.66
C ILE A 470 -1.73 18.61 -24.54
N LYS A 471 -0.56 18.89 -23.96
CA LYS A 471 0.60 19.43 -24.69
C LYS A 471 1.56 18.31 -25.10
N PHE A 472 2.18 18.43 -26.26
CA PHE A 472 3.17 17.44 -26.73
C PHE A 472 4.60 17.65 -26.16
N ASN A 473 4.87 18.80 -25.55
CA ASN A 473 6.21 19.25 -25.16
C ASN A 473 6.47 19.18 -23.67
#